data_AF-A0A5E5QC33-F1
#
_entry.id   AF-A0A5E5QC33-F1
#
_cell.length_a   1.000
_cell.length_b   1.000
_cell.length_c   1.000
_cell.angle_alpha   90.00
_cell.angle_beta   90.00
_cell.angle_gamma   90.00
#
_symmetry.space_group_name_H-M   'P 1'
#
loop_
_entity.id
_entity.type
_entity.pdbx_description
1 polymer ?
#
loop_
_entity_poly.entity_id
_entity_poly.type
_entity_poly.pdbx_seq_one_letter_code
_entity_poly.pdbx_strand_id
1 'polypeptide(L)'
;MQTKVNSVAIRATNATGAGKTSTLKIGDKIIVTVTLSETVVVTGEPTYTISMGGVNKSATYVSTASNANILVFSYTIASGDTATTGITATTTALSLNAGSIKDTTGNAI
;
A
#
# COMPACT_ATOMS: atom_id res chain seq x y z
N MET A 1 -15.76 15.99 7.69
CA MET A 1 -15.66 14.94 6.64
C MET A 1 -14.72 13.90 7.20
N GLN A 2 -15.24 12.81 7.78
CA GLN A 2 -14.39 11.82 8.44
C GLN A 2 -13.76 10.95 7.37
N THR A 3 -12.44 11.10 7.18
CA THR A 3 -11.66 10.22 6.32
C THR A 3 -11.74 8.82 6.88
N LYS A 4 -12.33 7.87 6.15
CA LYS A 4 -12.45 6.47 6.59
C LYS A 4 -11.09 5.78 6.73
N VAL A 5 -10.03 6.35 6.16
CA VAL A 5 -8.63 5.96 6.41
C VAL A 5 -8.20 6.49 7.77
N ASN A 6 -8.00 5.58 8.72
CA ASN A 6 -7.55 5.88 10.07
C ASN A 6 -6.03 6.11 10.12
N SER A 7 -5.25 5.24 9.47
CA SER A 7 -3.79 5.37 9.41
C SER A 7 -3.18 4.66 8.20
N VAL A 8 -1.98 5.08 7.80
CA VAL A 8 -1.18 4.42 6.79
C VAL A 8 0.20 4.15 7.38
N ALA A 9 0.64 2.90 7.34
CA ALA A 9 1.97 2.48 7.75
C ALA A 9 2.74 1.93 6.56
N ILE A 10 4.04 2.19 6.51
CA ILE A 10 4.94 1.65 5.50
C ILE A 10 5.98 0.81 6.22
N ARG A 11 6.27 -0.36 5.66
CA ARG A 11 7.41 -1.16 6.10
C ARG A 11 8.11 -1.77 4.91
N ALA A 12 9.43 -1.78 4.95
CA ALA A 12 10.23 -2.49 3.99
C ALA A 12 10.64 -3.86 4.55
N THR A 13 10.74 -4.84 3.67
CA THR A 13 11.17 -6.20 3.99
C THR A 13 12.10 -6.72 2.90
N ASN A 14 12.95 -7.68 3.22
CA ASN A 14 13.70 -8.41 2.21
C ASN A 14 12.79 -9.41 1.47
N ALA A 15 13.35 -10.13 0.48
CA ALA A 15 12.61 -11.16 -0.25
C ALA A 15 12.01 -12.27 0.64
N THR A 16 12.57 -12.50 1.84
CA THR A 16 12.12 -13.51 2.82
C THR A 16 11.19 -12.94 3.90
N GLY A 17 10.78 -11.67 3.81
CA GLY A 17 9.85 -11.04 4.75
C GLY A 17 10.48 -10.45 6.02
N ALA A 18 11.81 -10.50 6.18
CA ALA A 18 12.50 -9.86 7.29
C ALA A 18 12.51 -8.33 7.12
N GLY A 19 12.14 -7.60 8.18
CA GLY A 19 12.09 -6.14 8.17
C GLY A 19 13.43 -5.50 7.80
N LYS A 20 13.39 -4.44 6.99
CA LYS A 20 14.57 -3.74 6.49
C LYS A 20 14.34 -2.23 6.56
N THR A 21 15.31 -1.48 7.08
CA THR A 21 15.18 -0.03 7.33
C THR A 21 16.36 0.81 6.83
N SER A 22 17.47 0.20 6.43
CA SER A 22 18.70 0.91 6.06
C SER A 22 18.81 1.17 4.56
N THR A 23 18.89 0.11 3.76
CA THR A 23 19.11 0.22 2.31
C THR A 23 18.35 -0.88 1.62
N LEU A 24 17.41 -0.49 0.77
CA LEU A 24 16.65 -1.44 -0.03
C LEU A 24 17.38 -1.78 -1.32
N LYS A 25 17.26 -3.02 -1.75
CA LYS A 25 17.86 -3.54 -2.97
C LYS A 25 16.81 -4.23 -3.82
N ILE A 26 17.17 -4.53 -5.06
CA ILE A 26 16.35 -5.30 -5.99
C ILE A 26 15.87 -6.60 -5.31
N GLY A 27 14.58 -6.90 -5.45
CA GLY A 27 13.92 -8.05 -4.83
C GLY A 27 13.42 -7.83 -3.39
N ASP A 28 13.77 -6.71 -2.74
CA ASP A 28 13.12 -6.31 -1.50
C ASP A 28 11.67 -5.87 -1.75
N LYS A 29 10.82 -5.97 -0.73
CA LYS A 29 9.40 -5.63 -0.80
C LYS A 29 9.07 -4.45 0.09
N ILE A 30 8.31 -3.52 -0.45
CA ILE A 30 7.70 -2.40 0.28
C ILE A 30 6.25 -2.76 0.51
N ILE A 31 5.87 -2.80 1.79
CA ILE A 31 4.54 -3.14 2.25
C ILE A 31 3.89 -1.86 2.78
N VAL A 32 2.75 -1.50 2.21
CA VAL A 32 1.90 -0.41 2.70
C VAL A 32 0.68 -1.04 3.36
N THR A 33 0.41 -0.64 4.59
CA THR A 33 -0.75 -1.10 5.36
C THR A 33 -1.65 0.10 5.63
N VAL A 34 -2.83 0.08 5.02
CA VAL A 34 -3.87 1.09 5.20
C VAL A 34 -4.87 0.54 6.21
N THR A 35 -4.98 1.20 7.36
CA THR A 35 -5.97 0.86 8.38
C THR A 35 -7.17 1.77 8.22
N LEU A 36 -8.35 1.17 8.13
CA LEU A 36 -9.62 1.85 7.98
C LEU A 36 -10.34 1.90 9.34
N SER A 37 -11.10 2.96 9.59
CA SER A 37 -11.88 3.12 10.81
C SER A 37 -13.07 2.17 10.89
N GLU A 38 -13.46 1.59 9.76
CA GLU A 38 -14.65 0.76 9.59
C GLU A 38 -14.39 -0.37 8.60
N THR A 39 -15.30 -1.33 8.58
CA THR A 39 -15.22 -2.48 7.68
C THR A 39 -15.59 -2.07 6.27
N VAL A 40 -14.75 -2.46 5.31
CA VAL A 40 -14.96 -2.19 3.88
C VAL A 40 -14.97 -3.46 3.05
N VAL A 41 -15.62 -3.36 1.91
CA VAL A 41 -15.61 -4.32 0.83
C VAL A 41 -14.78 -3.73 -0.30
N VAL A 42 -13.75 -4.47 -0.71
CA VAL A 42 -12.90 -4.13 -1.86
C VAL A 42 -13.36 -4.94 -3.06
N THR A 43 -13.63 -4.25 -4.16
CA THR A 43 -13.89 -4.86 -5.47
C THR A 43 -12.81 -4.42 -6.46
N GLY A 44 -12.35 -5.34 -7.31
CA GLY A 44 -11.29 -5.08 -8.27
C GLY A 44 -9.89 -5.13 -7.67
N GLU A 45 -8.91 -4.58 -8.39
CA GLU A 45 -7.49 -4.57 -8.00
C GLU A 45 -7.02 -3.12 -7.76
N PRO A 46 -7.33 -2.54 -6.59
CA PRO A 46 -6.82 -1.21 -6.26
C PRO A 46 -5.29 -1.25 -6.22
N THR A 47 -4.65 -0.15 -6.58
CA THR A 47 -3.22 0.04 -6.39
C THR A 47 -2.97 1.21 -5.45
N TYR A 48 -1.79 1.21 -4.86
CA TYR A 48 -1.35 2.27 -4.00
C TYR A 48 -0.07 2.88 -4.54
N THR A 49 -0.05 4.19 -4.74
CA THR A 49 1.14 4.88 -5.25
C THR A 49 2.10 5.14 -4.09
N ILE A 50 3.31 4.60 -4.18
CA ILE A 50 4.40 4.90 -3.26
C ILE A 50 5.40 5.81 -3.96
N SER A 51 5.95 6.80 -3.26
CA SER A 51 7.08 7.57 -3.79
C SER A 51 8.37 6.97 -3.24
N MET A 52 9.29 6.64 -4.14
CA MET A 52 10.58 6.06 -3.82
C MET A 52 11.67 6.96 -4.39
N GLY A 53 12.36 7.71 -3.54
CA GLY A 53 13.43 8.62 -3.99
C GLY A 53 12.99 9.64 -5.04
N GLY A 54 11.72 10.08 -4.99
CA GLY A 54 11.12 11.01 -5.97
C GLY A 54 10.49 10.34 -7.19
N VAL A 55 10.60 9.01 -7.34
CA VAL A 55 9.93 8.26 -8.41
C VAL A 55 8.69 7.56 -7.87
N ASN A 56 7.55 7.80 -8.50
CA ASN A 56 6.30 7.15 -8.12
C ASN A 56 6.25 5.71 -8.66
N LYS A 57 5.89 4.77 -7.79
CA LYS A 57 5.70 3.34 -8.10
C LYS A 57 4.32 2.90 -7.64
N SER A 58 3.76 1.90 -8.31
CA SER A 58 2.44 1.35 -7.97
C SER A 58 2.59 0.04 -7.22
N ALA A 59 2.24 0.03 -5.94
CA ALA A 59 2.07 -1.17 -5.14
C ALA A 59 0.73 -1.82 -5.44
N THR A 60 0.70 -3.15 -5.52
CA THR A 60 -0.50 -3.93 -5.84
C THR A 60 -1.19 -4.40 -4.57
N TYR A 61 -2.52 -4.50 -4.62
CA TYR A 61 -3.33 -5.01 -3.51
C TYR A 61 -3.04 -6.49 -3.23
N VAL A 62 -2.78 -6.81 -1.97
CA VAL A 62 -2.50 -8.18 -1.49
C VAL A 62 -3.69 -8.65 -0.67
N SER A 63 -4.67 -9.24 -1.35
CA SER A 63 -5.92 -9.71 -0.72
C SER A 63 -5.67 -10.72 0.40
N THR A 64 -4.68 -11.60 0.26
CA THR A 64 -4.34 -12.64 1.24
C THR A 64 -3.75 -12.09 2.54
N ALA A 65 -3.18 -10.88 2.50
CA ALA A 65 -2.66 -10.19 3.69
C ALA A 65 -3.63 -9.12 4.20
N SER A 66 -4.75 -8.90 3.50
CA SER A 66 -5.76 -7.91 3.84
C SER A 66 -6.92 -8.54 4.59
N ASN A 67 -7.66 -7.72 5.33
CA ASN A 67 -8.89 -8.11 6.01
C ASN A 67 -9.93 -6.99 5.90
N ALA A 68 -11.07 -7.16 6.57
CA ALA A 68 -12.21 -6.25 6.49
C ALA A 68 -11.89 -4.78 6.82
N ASN A 69 -10.85 -4.50 7.63
CA ASN A 69 -10.50 -3.15 8.10
C ASN A 69 -9.05 -2.76 7.73
N ILE A 70 -8.29 -3.67 7.14
CA ILE A 70 -6.88 -3.48 6.84
C ILE A 70 -6.63 -3.87 5.39
N LEU A 71 -6.17 -2.91 4.59
CA LEU A 71 -5.75 -3.15 3.21
C LEU A 71 -4.23 -3.14 3.13
N VAL A 72 -3.68 -4.22 2.59
CA VAL A 72 -2.24 -4.38 2.41
C VAL A 72 -1.91 -4.27 0.94
N PHE A 73 -0.92 -3.45 0.63
CA PHE A 73 -0.35 -3.30 -0.70
C PHE A 73 1.14 -3.66 -0.67
N SER A 74 1.63 -4.29 -1.73
CA SER A 74 3.03 -4.69 -1.84
C SER A 74 3.63 -4.21 -3.16
N TYR A 75 4.86 -3.70 -3.10
CA TYR A 75 5.68 -3.43 -4.27
C TYR A 75 7.01 -4.17 -4.13
N THR A 76 7.43 -4.90 -5.16
CA THR A 76 8.76 -5.52 -5.18
C THR A 76 9.68 -4.63 -6.00
N ILE A 77 10.84 -4.29 -5.44
CA ILE A 77 11.81 -3.41 -6.09
C ILE A 77 12.36 -4.12 -7.34
N ALA A 78 12.14 -3.49 -8.49
CA ALA A 78 12.55 -4.01 -9.79
C ALA A 78 13.99 -3.60 -10.12
N SER A 79 14.59 -4.31 -11.08
CA SER A 79 15.88 -3.92 -11.64
C SER A 79 15.78 -2.54 -12.30
N GLY A 80 16.66 -1.61 -11.93
CA GLY A 80 16.64 -0.22 -12.42
C GLY A 80 15.99 0.77 -11.47
N ASP A 81 15.37 0.31 -10.39
CA ASP A 81 14.91 1.20 -9.33
C ASP A 81 16.10 1.63 -8.47
N THR A 82 16.43 2.92 -8.49
CA THR A 82 17.59 3.50 -7.78
C THR A 82 17.27 3.96 -6.36
N ALA A 83 16.03 3.81 -5.91
CA ALA A 83 15.59 4.41 -4.66
C ALA A 83 15.87 3.47 -3.46
N THR A 84 17.06 3.65 -2.92
CA THR A 84 17.58 2.92 -1.74
C THR A 84 17.08 3.50 -0.42
N THR A 85 16.46 4.70 -0.43
CA THR A 85 15.97 5.45 0.75
C THR A 85 14.76 6.34 0.42
N GLY A 86 14.08 6.87 1.45
CA GLY A 86 13.08 7.93 1.30
C GLY A 86 11.71 7.48 0.79
N ILE A 87 11.22 6.30 1.22
CA ILE A 87 9.89 5.82 0.84
C ILE A 87 8.83 6.61 1.58
N THR A 88 7.87 7.15 0.84
CA THR A 88 6.68 7.81 1.40
C THR A 88 5.40 7.23 0.83
N ALA A 89 4.36 7.25 1.65
CA ALA A 89 3.01 6.79 1.36
C ALA A 89 2.07 7.79 2.02
N THR A 90 1.16 8.36 1.24
CA THR A 90 0.19 9.36 1.72
C THR A 90 -1.23 8.81 1.68
N THR A 91 -2.10 9.30 2.56
CA THR A 91 -3.51 8.86 2.62
C THR A 91 -4.28 9.06 1.31
N THR A 92 -3.79 9.90 0.41
CA THR A 92 -4.39 10.21 -0.90
C THR A 92 -3.84 9.40 -2.07
N ALA A 93 -2.86 8.52 -1.84
CA ALA A 93 -2.18 7.79 -2.92
C ALA A 93 -2.89 6.50 -3.37
N LEU A 94 -4.09 6.25 -2.84
CA LEU A 94 -4.91 5.08 -3.18
C LEU A 94 -5.61 5.29 -4.53
N SER A 95 -5.29 4.46 -5.51
CA SER A 95 -5.97 4.41 -6.81
C SER A 95 -6.86 3.18 -6.86
N LEU A 96 -8.15 3.37 -7.16
CA LEU A 96 -9.10 2.27 -7.21
C LEU A 96 -8.99 1.41 -8.48
N ASN A 97 -8.38 1.91 -9.56
CA ASN A 97 -8.28 1.25 -10.88
C ASN A 97 -9.58 0.57 -11.33
N ALA A 98 -10.66 1.34 -11.48
CA ALA A 98 -12.01 0.85 -11.78
C ALA A 98 -12.62 -0.10 -10.73
N GLY A 99 -11.93 -0.34 -9.62
CA GLY A 99 -12.44 -0.98 -8.42
C GLY A 99 -13.25 -0.03 -7.53
N SER A 100 -13.68 -0.54 -6.38
CA SER A 100 -14.31 0.27 -5.35
C SER A 100 -13.91 -0.23 -3.98
N ILE A 101 -13.80 0.70 -3.04
CA ILE A 101 -13.67 0.38 -1.62
C ILE A 101 -14.82 1.09 -0.94
N LYS A 102 -15.78 0.29 -0.48
CA LYS A 102 -17.03 0.80 0.10
C LYS A 102 -17.21 0.23 1.49
N ASP A 103 -17.76 1.01 2.41
CA ASP A 103 -18.19 0.46 3.69
C ASP A 103 -19.38 -0.50 3.52
N THR A 104 -19.76 -1.17 4.60
CA THR A 104 -20.91 -2.09 4.63
C THR A 104 -22.26 -1.43 4.33
N THR A 105 -22.33 -0.09 4.40
CA THR A 105 -23.49 0.73 4.03
C THR A 105 -23.42 1.26 2.58
N GLY A 106 -22.37 0.92 1.83
CA GLY A 106 -22.19 1.28 0.43
C GLY A 106 -21.56 2.66 0.19
N ASN A 107 -21.09 3.35 1.23
CA ASN A 107 -20.39 4.63 1.07
C ASN A 107 -18.95 4.37 0.62
N ALA A 108 -18.51 5.08 -0.41
CA ALA A 108 -17.11 5.06 -0.83
C ALA A 108 -16.21 5.69 0.25
N ILE A 109 -14.99 5.14 0.39
CA ILE A 109 -13.93 5.74 1.23
C ILE A 109 -13.31 6.99 0.63
#